data_AF-A0A839NPA5-F1
#
_entry.id   AF-A0A839NPA5-F1
#
_cell.length_a   1.000
_cell.length_b   1.000
_cell.length_c   1.000
_cell.angle_alpha   90.00
_cell.angle_beta   90.00
_cell.angle_gamma   90.00
#
_symmetry.space_group_name_H-M   'P 1'
#
loop_
_entity.id
_entity.type
_entity.pdbx_description
1 polymer ?
#
loop_
_entity_poly.entity_id
_entity_poly.type
_entity_poly.pdbx_seq_one_letter_code
_entity_poly.pdbx_strand_id
1 'polypeptide(L)'
;MRIYLVTISAPSNEADEKFMKFIEDKNLEWWRYMPTVWGLATPDTLSTNEILFKVQACYGTTFSFVLEVEIKDVAGMFPMSKEMKDSVPEGWSPFTWFSNIRDKTFVPKWEKETNTTK
;
A
#
# COMPACT_ATOMS: atom_id res chain seq x y z
N MET A 1 -2.67 -0.84 -13.98
CA MET A 1 -2.33 -0.61 -12.56
C MET A 1 -1.02 -1.32 -12.24
N ARG A 2 -0.15 -0.69 -11.46
CA ARG A 2 1.08 -1.30 -10.92
C ARG A 2 0.94 -1.55 -9.44
N ILE A 3 1.62 -2.58 -8.94
CA ILE A 3 1.62 -2.92 -7.52
C ILE A 3 3.07 -2.90 -7.04
N TYR A 4 3.30 -2.24 -5.91
CA TYR A 4 4.61 -2.10 -5.30
C TYR A 4 4.64 -2.65 -3.88
N LEU A 5 5.74 -3.32 -3.55
CA LEU A 5 6.16 -3.53 -2.17
C LEU A 5 7.25 -2.51 -1.86
N VAL A 6 6.97 -1.62 -0.91
CA VAL A 6 7.90 -0.61 -0.43
C VAL A 6 8.42 -1.07 0.93
N THR A 7 9.72 -1.26 1.04
CA THR A 7 10.39 -1.59 2.31
C THR A 7 11.25 -0.43 2.76
N ILE A 8 11.10 -0.06 4.02
CA ILE A 8 11.84 1.02 4.68
C ILE A 8 12.57 0.49 5.92
N SER A 9 13.78 0.98 6.18
CA SER A 9 14.58 0.52 7.33
C SER A 9 14.35 1.31 8.61
N ALA A 10 13.96 2.58 8.52
CA ALA A 10 13.89 3.51 9.65
C ALA A 10 12.54 4.26 9.66
N PRO A 11 11.44 3.60 10.06
CA PRO A 11 10.15 4.28 10.18
C PRO A 11 10.18 5.30 11.32
N SER A 12 9.50 6.42 11.13
CA SER A 12 9.21 7.42 12.16
C SER A 12 7.84 8.02 11.88
N ASN A 13 7.16 8.52 12.93
CA ASN A 13 5.83 9.11 12.76
C ASN A 13 5.85 10.27 11.75
N GLU A 14 6.86 11.15 11.82
CA GLU A 14 7.00 12.28 10.90
C GLU A 14 7.20 11.82 9.44
N ALA A 15 8.04 10.80 9.22
CA ALA A 15 8.27 10.28 7.87
C ALA A 15 7.04 9.54 7.32
N ASP A 16 6.35 8.80 8.19
CA ASP A 16 5.10 8.11 7.87
C ASP A 16 4.00 9.11 7.49
N GLU A 17 3.84 10.20 8.24
CA GLU A 17 2.87 11.26 7.93
C GLU A 17 3.15 11.90 6.57
N LYS A 18 4.42 12.20 6.26
CA LYS A 18 4.82 12.75 4.95
C LYS A 18 4.51 11.78 3.80
N PHE A 19 4.80 10.49 3.99
CA PHE A 19 4.56 9.49 2.96
C PHE A 19 3.06 9.18 2.80
N MET A 20 2.32 9.13 3.90
CA MET A 20 0.86 8.98 3.88
C MET A 20 0.21 10.17 3.17
N LYS A 21 0.67 11.39 3.44
CA LYS A 21 0.20 12.57 2.71
C LYS A 21 0.39 12.42 1.19
N PHE A 22 1.53 11.91 0.74
CA PHE A 22 1.74 11.63 -0.69
C PHE A 22 0.74 10.61 -1.25
N ILE A 23 0.48 9.53 -0.49
CA ILE A 23 -0.49 8.48 -0.85
C ILE A 23 -1.90 9.08 -0.96
N GLU A 24 -2.31 9.89 0.00
CA GLU A 24 -3.61 10.55 0.06
C GLU A 24 -3.77 11.61 -1.03
N ASP A 25 -2.78 12.49 -1.22
CA ASP A 25 -2.79 13.54 -2.25
C ASP A 25 -2.89 12.94 -3.68
N LYS A 26 -2.41 11.70 -3.86
CA LYS A 26 -2.50 10.94 -5.12
C LYS A 26 -3.68 9.96 -5.15
N ASN A 27 -4.46 9.88 -4.07
CA ASN A 27 -5.57 8.95 -3.86
C ASN A 27 -5.23 7.48 -4.20
N LEU A 28 -4.06 7.02 -3.72
CA LEU A 28 -3.55 5.68 -4.03
C LEU A 28 -4.21 4.62 -3.17
N GLU A 29 -4.25 3.40 -3.69
CA GLU A 29 -4.61 2.23 -2.90
C GLU A 29 -3.38 1.76 -2.12
N TRP A 30 -3.56 1.46 -0.84
CA TRP A 30 -2.45 1.08 0.01
C TRP A 30 -2.90 0.12 1.11
N TRP A 31 -1.93 -0.62 1.63
CA TRP A 31 -2.08 -1.46 2.81
C TRP A 31 -0.77 -1.52 3.60
N ARG A 32 -0.87 -1.56 4.93
CA ARG A 32 0.28 -1.66 5.83
C ARG A 32 -0.12 -2.34 7.13
N TYR A 33 0.70 -3.28 7.59
CA TYR A 33 0.58 -3.89 8.93
C TYR A 33 1.84 -3.66 9.75
N MET A 34 3.01 -4.00 9.20
CA MET A 34 4.28 -3.70 9.85
C MET A 34 4.74 -2.28 9.48
N PRO A 35 5.36 -1.56 10.42
CA PRO A 35 5.91 -0.23 10.15
C PRO A 35 6.97 -0.21 9.04
N THR A 36 7.56 -1.33 8.65
CA THR A 36 8.64 -1.34 7.67
C THR A 36 8.21 -1.66 6.24
N VAL A 37 6.94 -2.05 6.02
CA VAL A 37 6.50 -2.54 4.71
C VAL A 37 5.15 -1.96 4.32
N TRP A 38 5.10 -1.28 3.18
CA TRP A 38 3.87 -0.85 2.53
C TRP A 38 3.58 -1.68 1.28
N GLY A 39 2.32 -2.08 1.11
CA GLY A 39 1.78 -2.46 -0.18
C GLY A 39 1.11 -1.25 -0.81
N LEU A 40 1.46 -0.93 -2.05
CA LEU A 40 0.85 0.16 -2.81
C LEU A 40 0.31 -0.37 -4.14
N ALA A 41 -0.88 0.06 -4.53
CA ALA A 41 -1.40 -0.06 -5.87
C ALA A 41 -1.52 1.34 -6.47
N THR A 42 -1.04 1.51 -7.70
CA THR A 42 -0.90 2.82 -8.34
C THR A 42 -1.38 2.82 -9.79
N PRO A 43 -1.72 4.00 -10.35
CA PRO A 43 -1.84 4.17 -11.79
C PRO A 43 -0.55 3.74 -12.52
N ASP A 44 -0.66 3.36 -13.79
CA ASP A 44 0.48 2.93 -14.60
C ASP A 44 1.50 4.05 -14.89
N THR A 45 1.12 5.29 -14.61
CA THR A 45 1.94 6.50 -14.77
C THR A 45 2.95 6.69 -13.65
N LEU A 46 2.74 6.11 -12.46
CA LEU A 46 3.69 6.17 -11.36
C LEU A 46 4.71 5.05 -11.48
N SER A 47 5.96 5.39 -11.78
CA SER A 47 7.06 4.44 -11.94
C SER A 47 7.72 4.05 -10.60
N THR A 48 8.40 2.91 -10.58
CA THR A 48 9.17 2.43 -9.40
C THR A 48 10.15 3.48 -8.87
N ASN A 49 10.85 4.20 -9.76
CA ASN A 49 11.80 5.24 -9.37
C ASN A 49 11.10 6.45 -8.74
N GLU A 50 9.91 6.84 -9.24
CA GLU A 50 9.14 7.93 -8.64
C GLU A 50 8.74 7.59 -7.21
N ILE A 51 8.27 6.35 -6.97
CA ILE A 51 7.96 5.88 -5.61
C ILE A 51 9.22 5.87 -4.74
N LEU A 52 10.35 5.35 -5.24
CA LEU A 52 11.61 5.33 -4.49
C LEU A 52 12.08 6.74 -4.10
N PHE A 53 12.01 7.71 -5.01
CA PHE A 53 12.39 9.09 -4.70
C PHE A 53 11.46 9.70 -3.64
N LYS A 54 10.17 9.35 -3.64
CA LYS A 54 9.26 9.77 -2.56
C LYS A 54 9.59 9.12 -1.23
N VAL A 55 9.95 7.83 -1.24
CA VAL A 55 10.44 7.15 -0.03
C VAL A 55 11.69 7.85 0.50
N GLN A 56 12.69 8.14 -0.34
CA GLN A 56 13.90 8.84 0.09
C GLN A 56 13.63 10.24 0.63
N ALA A 57 12.70 10.99 0.02
CA ALA A 57 12.32 12.32 0.49
C ALA A 57 11.62 12.30 1.86
N CYS A 58 10.90 11.21 2.19
CA CYS A 58 10.17 11.08 3.45
C CYS A 58 11.03 10.44 4.56
N TYR A 59 11.71 9.34 4.25
CA TYR A 59 12.43 8.49 5.21
C TYR A 59 13.96 8.69 5.19
N GLY A 60 14.48 9.54 4.31
CA GLY A 60 15.92 9.75 4.13
C GLY A 60 16.62 8.66 3.32
N THR A 61 17.94 8.73 3.24
CA THR A 61 18.79 7.86 2.40
C THR A 61 19.26 6.59 3.10
N THR A 62 18.43 6.02 3.98
CA THR A 62 18.69 4.71 4.60
C THR A 62 18.36 3.57 3.64
N PHE A 63 18.74 2.32 3.96
CA PHE A 63 18.46 1.18 3.10
C PHE A 63 16.94 0.96 2.94
N SER A 64 16.41 1.40 1.81
CA SER A 64 15.01 1.24 1.42
C SER A 64 14.95 0.77 -0.02
N PHE A 65 13.92 0.01 -0.35
CA PHE A 65 13.73 -0.47 -1.73
C PHE A 65 12.25 -0.51 -2.09
N VAL A 66 12.00 -0.44 -3.39
CA VAL A 66 10.67 -0.56 -3.98
C VAL A 66 10.74 -1.66 -5.04
N LEU A 67 9.90 -2.68 -4.89
CA LEU A 67 9.75 -3.76 -5.88
C LEU A 67 8.41 -3.61 -6.57
N GLU A 68 8.41 -3.51 -7.90
CA GLU A 68 7.20 -3.76 -8.70
C GLU A 68 6.93 -5.27 -8.68
N VAL A 69 5.68 -5.65 -8.38
CA VAL A 69 5.29 -7.04 -8.22
C VAL A 69 4.04 -7.37 -9.04
N GLU A 70 4.01 -8.59 -9.57
CA GLU A 70 2.82 -9.20 -10.16
C GLU A 70 2.25 -10.23 -9.17
N ILE A 71 1.02 -10.02 -8.71
CA ILE A 71 0.37 -10.91 -7.74
C ILE A 71 -0.38 -12.01 -8.49
N LYS A 72 0.24 -13.18 -8.59
CA LYS A 72 -0.38 -14.37 -9.20
C LYS A 72 -1.27 -15.11 -8.23
N ASP A 73 -0.80 -15.28 -6.99
CA ASP A 73 -1.55 -15.90 -5.92
C ASP A 73 -1.14 -15.30 -4.55
N VAL A 74 -1.97 -15.53 -3.54
CA VAL A 74 -1.83 -14.94 -2.21
C VAL A 74 -2.06 -16.01 -1.14
N ALA A 75 -1.04 -16.25 -0.31
CA ALA A 75 -1.13 -17.12 0.85
C ALA A 75 -0.36 -16.52 2.03
N GLY A 76 -0.82 -16.80 3.24
CA GLY A 76 -0.07 -16.48 4.44
C GLY A 76 -0.88 -16.68 5.71
N MET A 77 -0.23 -16.39 6.84
CA MET A 77 -0.84 -16.44 8.16
C MET A 77 -0.89 -15.03 8.73
N PHE A 78 -2.06 -14.62 9.18
CA PHE A 78 -2.24 -13.36 9.87
C PHE A 78 -2.32 -13.64 11.37
N PRO A 79 -1.41 -13.09 12.21
CA PRO A 79 -1.43 -13.38 13.63
C PRO A 79 -2.66 -12.73 14.26
N MET A 80 -3.70 -13.54 14.50
CA MET A 80 -4.85 -13.14 15.28
C MET A 80 -4.73 -13.78 16.66
N SER A 81 -4.55 -12.96 17.71
CA SER A 81 -4.86 -13.43 19.05
C SER A 81 -6.36 -13.70 19.17
N LYS A 82 -6.78 -14.50 20.14
CA LYS A 82 -8.20 -14.83 20.36
C LYS A 82 -9.04 -13.58 20.64
N GLU A 83 -8.44 -12.56 21.26
CA GLU A 83 -9.02 -11.24 21.54
C GLU A 83 -9.03 -10.33 20.30
N MET A 84 -8.06 -10.48 19.40
CA MET A 84 -8.02 -9.75 18.12
C MET A 84 -9.06 -10.25 17.12
N LYS A 85 -9.47 -11.52 17.21
CA LYS A 85 -10.47 -12.10 16.30
C LYS A 85 -11.81 -11.35 16.34
N ASP A 86 -12.18 -10.83 17.50
CA ASP A 86 -13.44 -10.11 17.69
C ASP A 86 -13.30 -8.58 17.47
N SER A 87 -12.07 -8.08 17.30
CA SER A 87 -11.76 -6.64 17.19
C SER A 87 -11.12 -6.21 15.87
N VAL A 88 -10.61 -7.15 15.06
CA VAL A 88 -10.14 -6.88 13.69
C VAL A 88 -11.34 -6.97 12.75
N PRO A 89 -11.75 -5.88 12.08
CA PRO A 89 -12.87 -5.91 11.14
C PRO A 89 -12.64 -6.94 10.03
N GLU A 90 -13.72 -7.58 9.58
CA GLU A 90 -13.68 -8.47 8.42
C GLU A 90 -13.08 -7.73 7.21
N GLY A 91 -12.04 -8.31 6.61
CA GLY A 91 -11.33 -7.74 5.45
C GLY A 91 -10.10 -6.88 5.74
N TRP A 92 -9.69 -6.72 7.01
CA TRP A 92 -8.44 -6.01 7.37
C TRP A 92 -7.14 -6.80 7.12
N SER A 93 -7.24 -8.05 6.70
CA SER A 93 -6.09 -8.89 6.36
C SER A 93 -5.37 -8.38 5.10
N PRO A 94 -4.01 -8.46 5.03
CA PRO A 94 -3.29 -8.18 3.79
C PRO A 94 -3.80 -9.04 2.64
N PHE A 95 -4.17 -10.28 2.95
CA PHE A 95 -4.57 -11.25 1.95
C PHE A 95 -5.91 -10.88 1.32
N THR A 96 -6.81 -10.26 2.10
CA THR A 96 -8.04 -9.69 1.55
C THR A 96 -7.74 -8.48 0.67
N TRP A 97 -6.88 -7.57 1.11
CA TRP A 97 -6.48 -6.42 0.29
C TRP A 97 -5.87 -6.86 -1.04
N PHE A 98 -4.86 -7.74 -1.01
CA PHE A 98 -4.23 -8.30 -2.20
C PHE A 98 -5.23 -9.05 -3.09
N SER A 99 -6.18 -9.78 -2.49
CA SER A 99 -7.22 -10.48 -3.26
C SER A 99 -8.16 -9.51 -3.97
N ASN A 100 -8.56 -8.44 -3.30
CA ASN A 100 -9.45 -7.42 -3.85
C ASN A 100 -8.79 -6.68 -5.02
N ILE A 101 -7.55 -6.23 -4.87
CA ILE A 101 -6.87 -5.49 -5.95
C ILE A 101 -6.53 -6.35 -7.17
N ARG A 102 -6.50 -7.69 -7.02
CA ARG A 102 -6.34 -8.63 -8.14
C ARG A 102 -7.62 -8.80 -8.96
N ASP A 103 -8.78 -8.49 -8.39
CA ASP A 103 -10.06 -8.68 -9.05
C ASP A 103 -10.14 -7.82 -10.32
N LYS A 104 -10.57 -8.41 -11.44
CA LYS A 104 -10.69 -7.71 -12.73
C LYS A 104 -11.74 -6.60 -12.72
N THR A 105 -12.68 -6.67 -11.79
CA THR A 105 -13.74 -5.68 -11.56
C THR A 105 -13.36 -4.64 -10.53
N PHE A 106 -12.17 -4.75 -9.92
CA PHE A 106 -11.68 -3.79 -8.97
C PHE A 106 -11.52 -2.42 -9.62
N VAL A 107 -12.27 -1.44 -9.12
CA VAL A 107 -12.07 -0.04 -9.47
C VAL A 107 -11.18 0.58 -8.39
N PRO A 108 -10.00 1.10 -8.72
CA PRO A 108 -9.10 1.71 -7.75
C PRO A 108 -9.59 3.09 -7.29
N LYS A 109 -9.22 3.50 -6.07
CA LYS A 109 -9.55 4.81 -5.49
C LYS A 109 -9.38 6.01 -6.44
N TRP A 110 -8.24 6.12 -7.12
CA TRP A 110 -7.96 7.24 -8.04
C TRP A 110 -8.92 7.33 -9.25
N GLU A 111 -9.65 6.26 -9.57
CA GLU A 111 -10.70 6.23 -10.62
C GLU A 111 -12.11 6.43 -10.06
N LYS A 112 -12.33 6.24 -8.75
CA LYS A 112 -13.66 6.40 -8.13
C LYS A 112 -14.08 7.87 -8.08
N GLU A 113 -13.17 8.76 -7.73
CA GLU A 113 -13.46 10.19 -7.61
C GLU A 113 -13.81 10.84 -8.94
N THR A 114 -13.29 10.31 -10.05
CA THR A 114 -13.61 10.78 -11.40
C THR A 114 -15.06 10.48 -11.82
N ASN A 115 -15.73 9.52 -11.16
CA ASN A 115 -17.11 9.12 -11.47
C ASN A 115 -18.17 9.80 -10.58
N THR A 116 -17.77 10.54 -9.54
CA THR A 116 -18.70 11.29 -8.66
C THR A 116 -19.15 12.64 -9.22
N THR A 117 -18.66 13.02 -10.40
CA THR A 117 -19.01 14.26 -11.09
C THR A 117 -19.52 13.95 -12.50
N LYS A 118 -20.69 13.31 -12.59
CA LYS A 118 -21.48 13.23 -13.83
C LYS A 118 -22.96 13.39 -13.51
#